data_AF-A0A9E5Z261-F1
#
_entry.id   AF-A0A9E5Z261-F1
#
_cell.length_a   1.000
_cell.length_b   1.000
_cell.length_c   1.000
_cell.angle_alpha   90.00
_cell.angle_beta   90.00
_cell.angle_gamma   90.00
#
_symmetry.space_group_name_H-M   'P 1'
#
loop_
_entity.id
_entity.type
_entity.pdbx_description
1 polymer ?
#
loop_
_entity_poly.entity_id
_entity_poly.type
_entity_poly.pdbx_seq_one_letter_code
_entity_poly.pdbx_strand_id
1 'polypeptide(L)'
;INTLLDGSADASAEASRLLNLYKANRDLFRVRVKTQPFALELADNVRITYPRFGLDAGKAFRIIGLVEDAASNEVELTLWG
;
A
#
# COMPACT_ATOMS: atom_id res chain seq x y z
N ILE A 1 -10.21 31.03 -18.04
CA ILE A 1 -9.23 30.24 -17.27
C ILE A 1 -9.36 28.83 -17.81
N ASN A 2 -8.31 28.28 -18.43
CA ASN A 2 -8.28 26.90 -18.90
C ASN A 2 -7.69 26.08 -17.75
N THR A 3 -8.47 25.19 -17.14
CA THR A 3 -8.01 24.35 -16.05
C THR A 3 -7.70 22.96 -16.60
N LEU A 4 -6.67 22.29 -16.08
CA LEU A 4 -6.29 20.90 -16.40
C LEU A 4 -7.38 19.86 -16.00
N LEU A 5 -8.63 20.29 -15.85
CA LEU A 5 -9.79 19.52 -15.42
C LEU A 5 -11.03 19.79 -16.30
N ASP A 6 -11.03 20.80 -17.18
CA ASP A 6 -12.21 21.18 -17.98
C ASP A 6 -12.14 20.79 -19.47
N GLY A 7 -10.94 20.44 -19.97
CA GLY A 7 -10.75 19.90 -21.32
C GLY A 7 -11.20 18.44 -21.42
N SER A 8 -11.82 18.04 -22.54
CA SER A 8 -12.28 16.66 -22.75
C SER A 8 -11.14 15.62 -22.68
N ALA A 9 -9.93 16.00 -23.09
CA ALA A 9 -8.74 15.16 -22.98
C ALA A 9 -8.30 14.98 -21.52
N ASP A 10 -8.30 16.06 -20.73
CA ASP A 10 -7.91 16.03 -19.31
C ASP A 10 -8.92 15.24 -18.47
N ALA A 11 -10.22 15.41 -18.75
CA ALA A 11 -11.28 14.64 -18.11
C ALA A 11 -11.15 13.13 -18.39
N SER A 12 -10.80 12.75 -19.62
CA SER A 12 -10.55 11.34 -19.99
C SER A 12 -9.30 10.78 -19.30
N ALA A 13 -8.24 11.59 -19.18
CA ALA A 13 -7.02 11.21 -18.47
C ALA A 13 -7.29 10.97 -16.98
N GLU A 14 -8.04 11.84 -16.32
CA GLU A 14 -8.39 11.69 -14.91
C GLU A 14 -9.35 10.52 -14.68
N ALA A 15 -10.35 10.33 -15.55
CA ALA A 15 -11.22 9.15 -15.50
C ALA A 15 -10.42 7.84 -15.63
N SER A 16 -9.43 7.80 -16.53
CA SER A 16 -8.54 6.65 -16.71
C SER A 16 -7.65 6.42 -15.49
N ARG A 17 -7.15 7.49 -14.85
CA ARG A 17 -6.36 7.40 -13.61
C ARG A 17 -7.19 6.80 -12.47
N LEU A 18 -8.41 7.29 -12.27
CA LEU A 18 -9.33 6.78 -11.26
C LEU A 18 -9.72 5.33 -11.55
N LEU A 19 -10.06 4.99 -12.80
CA LEU A 19 -10.38 3.62 -13.18
C LEU A 19 -9.20 2.68 -12.90
N ASN A 20 -7.98 3.06 -13.26
CA ASN A 20 -6.78 2.28 -12.95
C ASN A 20 -6.54 2.14 -11.44
N LEU A 21 -6.92 3.15 -10.66
CA LEU A 21 -6.84 3.09 -9.20
C LEU A 21 -7.90 2.16 -8.61
N TYR A 22 -9.15 2.18 -9.07
CA TYR A 22 -10.26 1.45 -8.43
C TYR A 22 -10.56 0.07 -9.04
N LYS A 23 -10.16 -0.20 -10.29
CA LYS A 23 -10.44 -1.49 -10.95
C LYS A 23 -9.62 -2.64 -10.40
N ALA A 24 -8.44 -2.35 -9.85
CA ALA A 24 -7.55 -3.37 -9.31
C ALA A 24 -8.05 -3.79 -7.93
N ASN A 25 -8.34 -5.07 -7.74
CA ASN A 25 -8.58 -5.60 -6.41
C ASN A 25 -7.26 -5.55 -5.63
N ARG A 26 -7.23 -4.79 -4.54
CA ARG A 26 -6.06 -4.64 -3.69
C ARG A 26 -6.43 -5.06 -2.29
N ASP A 27 -5.60 -5.92 -1.74
CA ASP A 27 -5.76 -6.45 -0.41
C ASP A 27 -5.16 -5.48 0.60
N LEU A 28 -5.76 -5.43 1.79
CA LEU A 28 -5.23 -4.70 2.92
C LEU A 28 -4.88 -5.69 4.01
N PHE A 29 -3.61 -5.70 4.39
CA PHE A 29 -3.11 -6.57 5.47
C PHE A 29 -2.60 -5.73 6.63
N ARG A 30 -2.86 -6.24 7.83
CA ARG A 30 -2.26 -5.75 9.07
C ARG A 30 -1.36 -6.84 9.62
N VAL A 31 -0.07 -6.55 9.72
CA VAL A 31 0.94 -7.54 10.11
C VAL A 31 1.73 -6.99 11.28
N ARG A 32 1.97 -7.83 12.29
CA ARG A 32 2.86 -7.52 13.40
C ARG A 32 4.18 -8.22 13.20
N VAL A 33 5.25 -7.44 13.24
CA VAL A 33 6.63 -7.92 13.12
C VAL A 33 7.42 -7.44 14.34
N LYS A 34 8.54 -8.11 14.64
CA LYS A 34 9.45 -7.59 15.65
C LYS A 34 10.08 -6.29 15.18
N THR A 35 10.26 -5.36 16.11
CA THR A 35 10.80 -4.05 15.76
C THR A 35 12.24 -4.19 15.27
N GLN A 36 12.53 -3.46 14.20
CA GLN A 36 13.88 -3.22 13.74
C GLN A 36 13.98 -1.71 13.52
N PRO A 37 14.56 -0.96 14.48
CA PRO A 37 14.53 0.49 14.43
C PRO A 37 15.07 1.02 13.10
N PHE A 38 14.33 1.96 12.49
CA PHE A 38 14.71 2.65 11.25
C PHE A 38 14.90 1.76 10.00
N ALA A 39 14.43 0.51 10.03
CA ALA A 39 14.59 -0.39 8.89
C ALA A 39 13.48 -0.25 7.84
N LEU A 40 12.32 0.28 8.22
CA LEU A 40 11.14 0.42 7.36
C LEU A 40 10.53 1.80 7.54
N GLU A 41 10.18 2.44 6.44
CA GLU A 41 9.50 3.73 6.44
C GLU A 41 8.11 3.64 5.80
N LEU A 42 7.30 4.68 6.04
CA LEU A 42 6.06 4.84 5.29
C LEU A 42 6.35 4.88 3.80
N ALA A 43 5.37 4.39 3.07
CA ALA A 43 5.47 4.10 1.67
C ALA A 43 6.35 2.87 1.36
N ASP A 44 7.46 2.51 2.00
CA ASP A 44 8.33 1.40 1.51
C ASP A 44 7.66 0.14 0.91
N ASN A 45 8.29 -0.40 -0.14
CA ASN A 45 7.83 -1.61 -0.79
C ASN A 45 8.35 -2.84 -0.04
N VAL A 46 7.45 -3.72 0.37
CA VAL A 46 7.78 -4.95 1.10
C VAL A 46 7.16 -6.16 0.44
N ARG A 47 7.84 -7.30 0.51
CA ARG A 47 7.30 -8.58 0.05
C ARG A 47 6.85 -9.41 1.23
N ILE A 48 5.59 -9.82 1.22
CA ILE A 48 5.03 -10.73 2.24
C ILE A 48 4.87 -12.11 1.63
N THR A 49 5.44 -13.11 2.31
CA THR A 49 5.28 -14.54 1.98
C THR A 49 4.61 -15.24 3.15
N TYR A 50 3.44 -15.84 2.92
CA TYR A 50 2.68 -16.54 3.95
C TYR A 50 1.84 -17.67 3.33
N PRO A 51 1.74 -18.87 3.95
CA PRO A 51 1.10 -20.04 3.33
C PRO A 51 -0.44 -19.98 3.26
N ARG A 52 -1.04 -18.80 3.48
CA ARG A 52 -2.49 -18.56 3.43
C ARG A 52 -2.76 -17.28 2.65
N PHE A 53 -4.03 -17.05 2.28
CA PHE A 53 -4.48 -15.85 1.57
C PHE A 53 -3.84 -15.63 0.18
N GLY A 54 -3.29 -16.69 -0.43
CA GLY A 54 -2.64 -16.61 -1.75
C GLY A 54 -1.29 -15.91 -1.76
N LEU A 55 -0.59 -15.87 -0.61
CA LEU A 55 0.72 -15.23 -0.45
C LEU A 55 1.88 -16.22 -0.45
N ASP A 56 1.67 -17.45 -0.89
CA ASP A 56 2.64 -18.55 -0.88
C ASP A 56 3.84 -18.29 -1.81
N ALA A 57 3.59 -17.72 -2.99
CA ALA A 57 4.63 -17.25 -3.90
C ALA A 57 5.25 -15.90 -3.48
N GLY A 58 4.72 -15.27 -2.43
CA GLY A 58 5.06 -13.94 -1.97
C GLY A 58 4.54 -12.81 -2.87
N LYS A 59 3.89 -11.80 -2.28
CA LYS A 59 3.32 -10.64 -3.00
C LYS A 59 3.91 -9.33 -2.47
N ALA A 60 4.09 -8.37 -3.37
CA ALA A 60 4.60 -7.04 -3.03
C ALA A 60 3.46 -6.13 -2.55
N PHE A 61 3.72 -5.37 -1.50
CA PHE A 61 2.80 -4.41 -0.90
C PHE A 61 3.53 -3.09 -0.61
N ARG A 62 2.77 -2.00 -0.50
CA ARG A 62 3.25 -0.68 -0.06
C ARG A 62 2.84 -0.47 1.40
N ILE A 63 3.74 0.04 2.24
CA ILE A 63 3.41 0.41 3.63
C ILE A 63 2.59 1.71 3.60
N ILE A 64 1.37 1.68 4.12
CA ILE A 64 0.49 2.86 4.23
C ILE A 64 0.23 3.29 5.67
N GLY A 65 0.68 2.50 6.65
CA GLY A 65 0.61 2.82 8.06
C GLY A 65 1.66 2.03 8.84
N LEU A 66 2.23 2.67 9.85
CA LEU A 66 3.27 2.10 10.71
C LEU A 66 3.01 2.58 12.13
N VAL A 67 2.87 1.64 13.06
CA VAL A 67 2.67 1.91 14.49
C VAL A 67 3.68 1.09 15.28
N GLU A 68 4.56 1.75 16.02
CA GLU A 68 5.58 1.09 16.83
C GLU A 68 5.12 0.98 18.28
N ASP A 69 5.30 -0.20 18.85
CA ASP A 69 5.17 -0.47 20.27
C ASP A 69 6.53 -0.85 20.85
N ALA A 70 7.19 0.16 21.42
CA ALA A 70 8.51 0.00 22.03
C ALA A 70 8.48 -0.87 23.31
N ALA A 71 7.33 -1.01 23.97
CA ALA A 71 7.22 -1.81 25.19
C ALA A 71 7.19 -3.32 24.87
N SER A 72 6.56 -3.71 23.76
CA SER A 72 6.47 -5.10 23.32
C SER A 72 7.51 -5.50 22.25
N ASN A 73 8.33 -4.54 21.82
CA ASN A 73 9.34 -4.70 20.77
C ASN A 73 8.71 -5.14 19.44
N GLU A 74 7.55 -4.56 19.10
CA GLU A 74 6.74 -4.91 17.92
C GLU A 74 6.40 -3.67 17.09
N VAL A 75 6.22 -3.89 15.79
CA VAL A 75 5.71 -2.90 14.85
C VAL A 75 4.52 -3.49 14.13
N GLU A 76 3.42 -2.76 14.14
CA GLU A 76 2.24 -3.07 13.35
C GLU A 76 2.29 -2.29 12.03
N LEU A 77 2.34 -3.03 10.92
CA LEU A 77 2.37 -2.50 9.58
C LEU A 77 1.00 -2.65 8.93
N THR A 78 0.52 -1.57 8.33
CA THR A 78 -0.64 -1.59 7.44
C THR A 78 -0.13 -1.58 6.00
N LEU A 79 -0.43 -2.65 5.28
CA LEU A 79 0.09 -2.96 3.94
C LEU A 79 -1.04 -2.94 2.91
N TRP A 80 -0.74 -2.42 1.72
CA TRP A 80 -1.71 -2.28 0.63
C TRP A 80 -1.14 -2.75 -0.71
N GLY A 81 -1.90 -3.57 -1.45
CA GLY A 81 -1.43 -4.12 -2.73
C GLY A 81 -2.26 -5.27 -3.28
#